data_AF-A0A843EM79-F1
#
_entry.id   AF-A0A843EM79-F1
#
_cell.length_a   1.000
_cell.length_b   1.000
_cell.length_c   1.000
_cell.angle_alpha   90.00
_cell.angle_beta   90.00
_cell.angle_gamma   90.00
#
_symmetry.space_group_name_H-M   'P 1'
#
loop_
_entity.id
_entity.type
_entity.pdbx_description
1 polymer ?
#
loop_
_entity_poly.entity_id
_entity_poly.type
_entity_poly.pdbx_seq_one_letter_code
_entity_poly.pdbx_strand_id
1 'polypeptide(L)'
;DAETTRVSLSLILISQQYMMDRLDTASISTFKRSNTVRFRRYTKEDLRTIVESRAKMAIIDGCYEEDILDFIADIASETSDARCAIELLDRSARIAESRGASAITGEDVRESKNMMIGLVDAEKLVALGKSRLLVLLAIARCIRHKVYVTMAAAEKTYAVVCEEYEVEAKKHTRVWSLVTDLEKKGMIKTFKRTEPERGAEPSSTSRCPTSPRRCSRRRSRPS
;
A
#
# COMPACT_ATOMS: atom_id res chain seq x y z
N ASP A 1 -25.70 10.83 59.55
CA ASP A 1 -25.54 9.63 58.72
C ASP A 1 -25.28 10.03 57.28
N ALA A 2 -24.04 9.88 56.82
CA ALA A 2 -23.65 10.18 55.44
C ALA A 2 -23.91 8.94 54.58
N GLU A 3 -24.94 9.02 53.73
CA GLU A 3 -25.32 7.98 52.79
C GLU A 3 -24.24 7.88 51.70
N THR A 4 -23.32 6.92 51.83
CA THR A 4 -22.27 6.68 50.85
C THR A 4 -22.89 6.08 49.58
N THR A 5 -23.23 6.94 48.62
CA THR A 5 -23.62 6.53 47.26
C THR A 5 -22.52 5.69 46.63
N ARG A 6 -22.82 4.44 46.29
CA ARG A 6 -21.90 3.53 45.59
C ARG A 6 -21.73 3.99 44.15
N VAL A 7 -20.60 4.62 43.84
CA VAL A 7 -20.23 4.99 42.47
C VAL A 7 -19.44 3.82 41.86
N SER A 8 -19.92 3.27 40.75
CA SER A 8 -19.17 2.29 39.96
C SER A 8 -18.27 3.02 38.96
N LEU A 9 -16.96 2.77 39.05
CA LEU A 9 -15.96 3.30 38.11
C LEU A 9 -15.52 2.20 37.14
N SER A 10 -15.56 2.52 35.84
CA SER A 10 -15.01 1.68 34.78
C SER A 10 -13.80 2.37 34.16
N LEU A 11 -12.68 1.68 34.06
CA LEU A 11 -11.43 2.21 33.51
C LEU A 11 -10.99 1.36 32.31
N ILE A 12 -10.63 2.01 31.20
CA ILE A 12 -10.02 1.38 30.03
C ILE A 12 -8.65 2.02 29.82
N LEU A 13 -7.61 1.20 29.79
CA LEU A 13 -6.22 1.63 29.59
C LEU A 13 -5.73 1.15 28.23
N ILE A 14 -5.13 2.05 27.45
CA ILE A 14 -4.57 1.76 26.13
C ILE A 14 -3.09 2.09 26.15
N SER A 15 -2.26 1.11 25.81
CA SER A 15 -0.80 1.26 25.78
C SER A 15 -0.23 0.53 24.56
N GLN A 16 0.87 1.05 24.00
CA GLN A 16 1.60 0.41 22.90
C GLN A 16 2.52 -0.72 23.38
N GLN A 17 2.90 -0.69 24.65
CA GLN A 17 3.77 -1.68 25.28
C GLN A 17 3.02 -2.41 26.39
N TYR A 18 3.43 -3.64 26.66
CA TYR A 18 2.89 -4.40 27.77
C TYR A 18 3.37 -3.79 29.09
N MET A 19 2.48 -3.07 29.78
CA MET A 19 2.81 -2.30 30.99
C MET A 19 2.51 -3.05 32.29
N MET A 20 1.93 -4.26 32.21
CA MET A 20 1.52 -4.99 33.41
C MET A 20 2.69 -5.35 34.32
N ASP A 21 3.90 -5.56 33.75
CA ASP A 21 5.10 -5.88 34.54
C ASP A 21 5.65 -4.68 35.31
N ARG A 22 5.15 -3.47 35.04
CA ARG A 22 5.57 -2.23 35.72
C ARG A 22 4.60 -1.78 36.81
N LEU A 23 3.49 -2.50 36.99
CA LEU A 23 2.50 -2.22 38.01
C LEU A 23 2.81 -3.02 39.28
N ASP A 24 2.45 -2.47 40.45
CA ASP A 24 2.56 -3.19 41.71
C ASP A 24 1.49 -4.30 41.81
N THR A 25 1.72 -5.25 42.71
CA THR A 25 0.85 -6.43 42.87
C THR A 25 -0.60 -6.08 43.20
N ALA A 26 -0.87 -4.98 43.92
CA ALA A 26 -2.24 -4.58 44.26
C ALA A 26 -2.96 -3.97 43.05
N SER A 27 -2.28 -3.15 42.25
CA SER A 27 -2.79 -2.67 40.96
C SER A 27 -3.03 -3.84 40.00
N ILE A 28 -2.07 -4.75 39.85
CA ILE A 28 -2.23 -5.95 39.01
C ILE A 28 -3.41 -6.79 39.48
N SER A 29 -3.65 -6.97 40.78
CA SER A 29 -4.81 -7.74 41.28
C SER A 29 -6.14 -7.08 40.93
N THR A 30 -6.20 -5.75 40.99
CA THR A 30 -7.37 -4.95 40.58
C THR A 30 -7.61 -5.05 39.07
N PHE A 31 -6.55 -5.01 38.28
CA PHE A 31 -6.59 -5.10 36.81
C PHE A 31 -6.63 -6.52 36.25
N LYS A 32 -6.15 -7.56 36.94
CA LYS A 32 -6.14 -8.96 36.46
C LYS A 32 -7.54 -9.55 36.38
N ARG A 33 -8.52 -8.93 37.04
CA ARG A 33 -9.95 -9.21 36.81
C ARG A 33 -10.45 -8.67 35.46
N SER A 34 -9.67 -7.84 34.76
CA SER A 34 -10.03 -7.22 33.49
C SER A 34 -9.44 -7.99 32.29
N ASN A 35 -10.29 -8.23 31.28
CA ASN A 35 -9.94 -8.86 30.01
C ASN A 35 -8.89 -8.01 29.28
N THR A 36 -7.63 -8.44 29.28
CA THR A 36 -6.60 -7.80 28.45
C THR A 36 -6.82 -8.18 26.99
N VAL A 37 -7.15 -7.19 26.16
CA VAL A 37 -7.27 -7.36 24.71
C VAL A 37 -5.95 -6.96 24.05
N ARG A 38 -5.33 -7.91 23.32
CA ARG A 38 -4.11 -7.65 22.55
C ARG A 38 -4.45 -7.37 21.09
N PHE A 39 -4.13 -6.17 20.64
CA PHE A 39 -4.21 -5.79 19.23
C PHE A 39 -2.96 -6.25 18.51
N ARG A 40 -3.12 -7.20 17.58
CA ARG A 40 -2.02 -7.66 16.71
C ARG A 40 -1.78 -6.63 15.61
N ARG A 41 -0.59 -6.68 15.01
CA ARG A 41 -0.32 -5.95 13.77
C ARG A 41 -1.26 -6.42 12.67
N TYR A 42 -1.70 -5.51 11.83
CA TYR A 42 -2.59 -5.82 10.71
C TYR A 42 -1.84 -6.59 9.62
N THR A 43 -2.48 -7.62 9.08
CA THR A 43 -1.98 -8.28 7.88
C THR A 43 -2.27 -7.43 6.64
N LYS A 44 -1.70 -7.80 5.49
CA LYS A 44 -2.00 -7.12 4.22
C LYS A 44 -3.50 -7.19 3.91
N GLU A 45 -4.13 -8.33 4.15
CA GLU A 45 -5.55 -8.58 3.91
C GLU A 45 -6.43 -7.72 4.81
N ASP A 46 -6.06 -7.56 6.09
CA ASP A 46 -6.75 -6.66 7.01
C ASP A 46 -6.66 -5.20 6.53
N LEU A 47 -5.44 -4.77 6.18
CA LEU A 47 -5.20 -3.40 5.67
C LEU A 47 -5.99 -3.14 4.40
N ARG A 48 -6.04 -4.13 3.50
CA ARG A 48 -6.82 -4.06 2.27
C ARG A 48 -8.31 -3.87 2.54
N THR A 49 -8.86 -4.65 3.47
CA THR A 49 -10.26 -4.56 3.89
C THR A 49 -10.58 -3.19 4.50
N ILE A 50 -9.67 -2.66 5.33
CA ILE A 50 -9.80 -1.32 5.93
C ILE A 50 -9.80 -0.25 4.84
N VAL A 51 -8.84 -0.28 3.93
CA VAL A 51 -8.71 0.69 2.83
C VAL A 51 -9.94 0.66 1.93
N GLU A 52 -10.43 -0.52 1.58
CA GLU A 52 -11.65 -0.69 0.78
C GLU A 52 -12.88 -0.08 1.46
N SER A 53 -13.07 -0.37 2.75
CA SER A 53 -14.15 0.19 3.55
C SER A 53 -14.11 1.72 3.54
N ARG A 54 -12.92 2.32 3.71
CA ARG A 54 -12.75 3.78 3.67
C ARG A 54 -12.94 4.36 2.27
N ALA A 55 -12.48 3.68 1.23
CA ALA A 55 -12.64 4.11 -0.16
C ALA A 55 -14.12 4.21 -0.54
N LYS A 56 -14.92 3.18 -0.20
CA LYS A 56 -16.38 3.17 -0.45
C LYS A 56 -17.13 4.31 0.22
N MET A 57 -16.69 4.74 1.41
CA MET A 57 -17.32 5.84 2.15
C MET A 57 -16.86 7.22 1.65
N ALA A 58 -15.58 7.38 1.32
CA ALA A 58 -14.98 8.69 1.08
C ALA A 58 -14.87 9.06 -0.40
N ILE A 59 -14.82 8.07 -1.30
CA ILE A 59 -14.54 8.27 -2.73
C ILE A 59 -15.79 7.91 -3.55
N ILE A 60 -15.96 8.54 -4.72
CA ILE A 60 -17.03 8.21 -5.65
C ILE A 60 -16.73 6.88 -6.34
N ASP A 61 -17.76 6.06 -6.52
CA ASP A 61 -17.63 4.78 -7.22
C ASP A 61 -17.10 4.97 -8.65
N GLY A 62 -16.13 4.15 -9.04
CA GLY A 62 -15.45 4.26 -10.34
C GLY A 62 -14.27 5.24 -10.38
N CYS A 63 -13.98 5.95 -9.29
CA CYS A 63 -12.79 6.81 -9.18
C CYS A 63 -11.54 6.08 -8.65
N TYR A 64 -11.60 4.76 -8.47
CA TYR A 64 -10.46 3.93 -8.10
C TYR A 64 -10.67 2.50 -8.65
N GLU A 65 -9.56 1.82 -8.93
CA GLU A 65 -9.54 0.40 -9.31
C GLU A 65 -9.14 -0.46 -8.11
N GLU A 66 -9.54 -1.74 -8.08
CA GLU A 66 -9.19 -2.66 -6.98
C GLU A 66 -7.67 -2.83 -6.83
N ASP A 67 -6.92 -2.82 -7.95
CA ASP A 67 -5.46 -2.89 -7.97
C ASP A 67 -4.80 -1.70 -7.22
N ILE A 68 -5.45 -0.54 -7.15
CA ILE A 68 -4.95 0.63 -6.40
C ILE A 68 -5.06 0.40 -4.90
N LEU A 69 -6.17 -0.19 -4.46
CA LEU A 69 -6.39 -0.50 -3.05
C LEU A 69 -5.44 -1.62 -2.59
N ASP A 70 -5.18 -2.62 -3.44
CA ASP A 70 -4.16 -3.64 -3.19
C ASP A 70 -2.76 -3.04 -3.04
N PHE A 71 -2.44 -2.06 -3.87
CA PHE A 71 -1.15 -1.38 -3.83
C PHE A 71 -0.96 -0.51 -2.59
N ILE A 72 -1.99 0.18 -2.14
CA ILE A 72 -1.95 0.92 -0.87
C ILE A 72 -1.75 -0.05 0.29
N ALA A 73 -2.46 -1.18 0.30
CA ALA A 73 -2.29 -2.21 1.33
C ALA A 73 -0.88 -2.82 1.30
N ASP A 74 -0.30 -3.05 0.13
CA ASP A 74 1.07 -3.52 -0.04
C ASP A 74 2.08 -2.56 0.59
N ILE A 75 1.97 -1.26 0.31
CA ILE A 75 2.87 -0.25 0.88
C ILE A 75 2.71 -0.19 2.40
N ALA A 76 1.46 -0.16 2.89
CA ALA A 76 1.19 -0.06 4.32
C ALA A 76 1.61 -1.30 5.11
N SER A 77 1.62 -2.49 4.47
CA SER A 77 2.03 -3.75 5.10
C SER A 77 3.46 -3.72 5.63
N GLU A 78 4.34 -2.87 5.07
CA GLU A 78 5.72 -2.63 5.54
C GLU A 78 5.75 -2.20 7.01
N THR A 79 4.77 -1.40 7.42
CA THR A 79 4.66 -0.87 8.80
C THR A 79 3.61 -1.62 9.62
N SER A 80 2.68 -2.30 8.93
CA SER A 80 1.48 -2.92 9.51
C SER A 80 0.59 -1.93 10.27
N ASP A 81 0.63 -0.64 9.90
CA ASP A 81 -0.16 0.44 10.50
C ASP A 81 -1.35 0.82 9.59
N ALA A 82 -2.56 0.65 10.10
CA ALA A 82 -3.79 1.05 9.41
C ALA A 82 -3.85 2.57 9.18
N ARG A 83 -3.26 3.37 10.07
CA ARG A 83 -3.17 4.84 9.89
C ARG A 83 -2.43 5.17 8.60
N CYS A 84 -1.29 4.52 8.38
CA CYS A 84 -0.48 4.70 7.17
C CYS A 84 -1.30 4.37 5.92
N ALA A 85 -2.05 3.27 5.92
CA ALA A 85 -2.89 2.87 4.80
C ALA A 85 -3.99 3.90 4.48
N ILE A 86 -4.68 4.40 5.52
CA ILE A 86 -5.75 5.39 5.37
C ILE A 86 -5.19 6.74 4.90
N GLU A 87 -4.04 7.14 5.44
CA GLU A 87 -3.41 8.41 5.10
C GLU A 87 -2.83 8.40 3.67
N LEU A 88 -2.30 7.25 3.22
CA LEU A 88 -1.93 7.02 1.83
C LEU A 88 -3.13 7.19 0.89
N LEU A 89 -4.25 6.52 1.19
CA LEU A 89 -5.50 6.64 0.43
C LEU A 89 -5.98 8.10 0.37
N ASP A 90 -5.97 8.77 1.52
CA ASP A 90 -6.37 10.17 1.66
C ASP A 90 -5.52 11.05 0.74
N ARG A 91 -4.19 11.04 0.89
CA ARG A 91 -3.31 11.86 0.07
C ARG A 91 -3.40 11.55 -1.42
N SER A 92 -3.45 10.27 -1.80
CA SER A 92 -3.58 9.89 -3.22
C SER A 92 -4.86 10.41 -3.84
N ALA A 93 -5.98 10.40 -3.11
CA ALA A 93 -7.22 11.01 -3.58
C ALA A 93 -7.09 12.54 -3.75
N ARG A 94 -6.35 13.23 -2.86
CA ARG A 94 -6.14 14.69 -2.95
C ARG A 94 -5.23 15.07 -4.12
N ILE A 95 -4.22 14.27 -4.40
CA ILE A 95 -3.34 14.44 -5.56
C ILE A 95 -4.15 14.23 -6.84
N ALA A 96 -4.99 13.19 -6.89
CA ALA A 96 -5.88 12.95 -8.02
C ALA A 96 -6.91 14.08 -8.23
N GLU A 97 -7.41 14.66 -7.14
CA GLU A 97 -8.30 15.83 -7.15
C GLU A 97 -7.62 17.09 -7.67
N SER A 98 -6.39 17.37 -7.19
CA SER A 98 -5.66 18.60 -7.53
C SER A 98 -5.31 18.65 -9.02
N ARG A 99 -4.94 17.51 -9.61
CA ARG A 99 -4.74 17.37 -11.06
C ARG A 99 -6.05 17.33 -11.87
N GLY A 100 -7.20 17.25 -11.20
CA GLY A 100 -8.52 17.18 -11.85
C GLY A 100 -8.80 15.86 -12.58
N ALA A 101 -8.17 14.76 -12.16
CA ALA A 101 -8.42 13.46 -12.76
C ALA A 101 -9.78 12.87 -12.34
N SER A 102 -10.29 11.96 -13.16
CA SER A 102 -11.51 11.19 -12.87
C SER A 102 -11.26 10.01 -11.94
N ALA A 103 -10.02 9.53 -11.83
CA ALA A 103 -9.65 8.39 -11.01
C ALA A 103 -8.26 8.54 -10.37
N ILE A 104 -8.06 7.81 -9.27
CA ILE A 104 -6.76 7.63 -8.61
C ILE A 104 -5.93 6.67 -9.44
N THR A 105 -4.67 7.02 -9.67
CA THR A 105 -3.70 6.22 -10.42
C THR A 105 -2.56 5.78 -9.52
N GLY A 106 -1.82 4.76 -9.96
CA GLY A 106 -0.64 4.28 -9.22
C GLY A 106 0.41 5.36 -8.98
N GLU A 107 0.48 6.37 -9.86
CA GLU A 107 1.40 7.49 -9.70
C GLU A 107 1.04 8.39 -8.50
N ASP A 108 -0.25 8.64 -8.26
CA ASP A 108 -0.70 9.42 -7.10
C ASP A 108 -0.39 8.69 -5.77
N VAL A 109 -0.36 7.35 -5.81
CA VAL A 109 0.04 6.52 -4.67
C VAL A 109 1.56 6.57 -4.46
N ARG A 110 2.35 6.53 -5.53
CA ARG A 110 3.82 6.68 -5.44
C ARG A 110 4.21 8.07 -4.97
N GLU A 111 3.57 9.11 -5.48
CA GLU A 111 3.79 10.49 -5.06
C GLU A 111 3.45 10.66 -3.57
N SER A 112 2.27 10.16 -3.14
CA SER A 112 1.88 10.12 -1.73
C SER A 112 2.91 9.38 -0.87
N LYS A 113 3.38 8.20 -1.31
CA LYS A 113 4.42 7.44 -0.62
C LYS A 113 5.72 8.25 -0.48
N ASN A 114 6.18 8.88 -1.55
CA ASN A 114 7.40 9.69 -1.54
C ASN A 114 7.29 10.85 -0.55
N MET A 115 6.13 11.50 -0.47
CA MET A 115 5.89 12.58 0.50
C MET A 115 5.85 12.08 1.95
N MET A 116 5.37 10.86 2.19
CA MET A 116 5.20 10.32 3.54
C MET A 116 6.44 9.61 4.10
N ILE A 117 7.09 8.77 3.28
CA ILE A 117 8.10 7.80 3.72
C ILE A 117 9.51 8.22 3.25
N GLY A 118 9.61 9.14 2.30
CA GLY A 118 10.89 9.59 1.73
C GLY A 118 11.37 8.75 0.55
N LEU A 119 12.35 9.28 -0.19
CA LEU A 119 12.82 8.77 -1.48
C LEU A 119 13.82 7.61 -1.34
N VAL A 120 13.93 6.81 -2.41
CA VAL A 120 15.11 5.97 -2.69
C VAL A 120 16.34 6.87 -2.79
N ASP A 121 17.38 6.60 -1.98
CA ASP A 121 18.63 7.37 -2.00
C ASP A 121 19.25 7.38 -3.40
N ALA A 122 19.48 8.57 -3.96
CA ALA A 122 20.16 8.75 -5.25
C ALA A 122 21.55 8.09 -5.24
N GLU A 123 22.20 8.03 -4.08
CA GLU A 123 23.48 7.34 -3.88
C GLU A 123 23.40 5.83 -4.20
N LYS A 124 22.28 5.18 -3.87
CA LYS A 124 22.07 3.76 -4.19
C LYS A 124 21.89 3.54 -5.69
N LEU A 125 21.40 4.54 -6.43
CA LEU A 125 21.30 4.51 -7.90
C LEU A 125 22.68 4.59 -8.56
N VAL A 126 23.58 5.43 -8.06
CA VAL A 126 24.95 5.55 -8.59
C VAL A 126 25.75 4.27 -8.34
N ALA A 127 25.51 3.57 -7.23
CA ALA A 127 26.14 2.28 -6.93
C ALA A 127 25.62 1.09 -7.77
N LEU A 128 24.69 1.30 -8.70
CA LEU A 128 24.19 0.26 -9.60
C LEU A 128 25.02 0.22 -10.89
N GLY A 129 25.57 -0.96 -11.22
CA GLY A 129 26.25 -1.18 -12.49
C GLY A 129 25.31 -1.07 -13.70
N LYS A 130 25.87 -0.75 -14.87
CA LYS A 130 25.14 -0.47 -16.14
C LYS A 130 24.03 -1.47 -16.45
N SER A 131 24.28 -2.78 -16.34
CA SER A 131 23.25 -3.79 -16.64
C SER A 131 22.04 -3.75 -15.70
N ARG A 132 22.22 -3.37 -14.43
CA ARG A 132 21.11 -3.26 -13.45
C ARG A 132 20.29 -2.00 -13.71
N LEU A 133 20.94 -0.91 -14.10
CA LEU A 133 20.28 0.33 -14.50
C LEU A 133 19.40 0.12 -15.74
N LEU A 134 19.86 -0.63 -16.73
CA LEU A 134 19.06 -0.95 -17.93
C LEU A 134 17.80 -1.77 -17.59
N VAL A 135 17.91 -2.76 -16.70
CA VAL A 135 16.74 -3.51 -16.21
C VAL A 135 15.78 -2.61 -15.43
N LEU A 136 16.32 -1.75 -14.54
CA LEU A 136 15.51 -0.81 -13.77
C LEU A 136 14.78 0.19 -14.69
N LEU A 137 15.45 0.67 -15.73
CA LEU A 137 14.87 1.56 -16.74
C LEU A 137 13.74 0.87 -17.50
N ALA A 138 13.92 -0.38 -17.90
CA ALA A 138 12.88 -1.16 -18.56
C ALA A 138 11.63 -1.33 -17.67
N ILE A 139 11.85 -1.63 -16.38
CA ILE A 139 10.77 -1.73 -15.39
C ILE A 139 10.08 -0.38 -15.21
N ALA A 140 10.83 0.71 -15.05
CA ALA A 140 10.29 2.07 -14.89
C ALA A 140 9.41 2.48 -16.08
N ARG A 141 9.82 2.13 -17.32
CA ARG A 141 9.01 2.38 -18.53
C ARG A 141 7.70 1.58 -18.52
N CYS A 142 7.71 0.34 -18.06
CA CYS A 142 6.49 -0.48 -17.95
C CYS A 142 5.51 0.04 -16.88
N ILE A 143 6.04 0.59 -15.78
CA ILE A 143 5.29 1.00 -14.60
C ILE A 143 4.53 2.32 -14.79
N ARG A 144 4.87 3.12 -15.82
CA ARG A 144 4.24 4.43 -16.09
C ARG A 144 2.71 4.43 -16.03
N HIS A 145 2.07 3.37 -16.52
CA HIS A 145 0.61 3.26 -16.57
C HIS A 145 0.05 2.09 -15.76
N LYS A 146 0.91 1.34 -15.06
CA LYS A 146 0.53 0.12 -14.35
C LYS A 146 1.07 0.13 -12.93
N VAL A 147 0.31 -0.48 -12.04
CA VAL A 147 0.72 -0.65 -10.65
C VAL A 147 1.71 -1.81 -10.52
N TYR A 148 1.45 -2.88 -11.27
CA TYR A 148 2.27 -4.09 -11.31
C TYR A 148 2.73 -4.39 -12.74
N VAL A 149 3.92 -5.00 -12.87
CA VAL A 149 4.50 -5.41 -14.14
C VAL A 149 4.89 -6.87 -14.06
N THR A 150 4.52 -7.65 -15.07
CA THR A 150 4.92 -9.05 -15.17
C THR A 150 6.37 -9.16 -15.60
N MET A 151 7.05 -10.21 -15.13
CA MET A 151 8.45 -10.47 -15.52
C MET A 151 8.64 -10.56 -17.03
N ALA A 152 7.68 -11.18 -17.74
CA ALA A 152 7.71 -11.27 -19.20
C ALA A 152 7.60 -9.89 -19.89
N ALA A 153 6.78 -8.97 -19.36
CA ALA A 153 6.67 -7.62 -19.90
C ALA A 153 7.94 -6.78 -19.64
N ALA A 154 8.51 -6.91 -18.44
CA ALA A 154 9.77 -6.25 -18.09
C ALA A 154 10.92 -6.75 -18.98
N GLU A 155 10.98 -8.04 -19.25
CA GLU A 155 12.01 -8.64 -20.10
C GLU A 155 11.92 -8.20 -21.57
N LYS A 156 10.72 -8.20 -22.15
CA LYS A 156 10.51 -7.69 -23.52
C LYS A 156 10.97 -6.23 -23.63
N THR A 157 10.64 -5.42 -22.64
CA THR A 157 11.04 -4.00 -22.61
C THR A 157 12.54 -3.85 -22.38
N TYR A 158 13.16 -4.76 -21.62
CA TYR A 158 14.61 -4.80 -21.41
C TYR A 158 15.37 -5.08 -22.70
N ALA A 159 14.88 -5.99 -23.56
CA ALA A 159 15.48 -6.22 -24.87
C ALA A 159 15.49 -4.94 -25.72
N VAL A 160 14.38 -4.21 -25.78
CA VAL A 160 14.27 -2.93 -26.50
C VAL A 160 15.22 -1.87 -25.91
N VAL A 161 15.31 -1.77 -24.59
CA VAL A 161 16.25 -0.85 -23.91
C VAL A 161 17.71 -1.25 -24.21
N CYS A 162 18.02 -2.54 -24.29
CA CYS A 162 19.35 -3.01 -24.65
C CYS A 162 19.73 -2.61 -26.08
N GLU A 163 18.80 -2.72 -27.03
CA GLU A 163 18.99 -2.25 -28.41
C GLU A 163 19.22 -0.74 -28.48
N GLU A 164 18.42 0.06 -27.77
CA GLU A 164 18.54 1.53 -27.75
C GLU A 164 19.90 2.03 -27.24
N TYR A 165 20.49 1.33 -26.26
CA TYR A 165 21.77 1.69 -25.65
C TYR A 165 22.97 0.90 -26.21
N GLU A 166 22.79 0.17 -27.32
CA GLU A 166 23.81 -0.63 -27.99
C GLU A 166 24.51 -1.64 -27.05
N VAL A 167 23.73 -2.29 -26.18
CA VAL A 167 24.22 -3.32 -25.25
C VAL A 167 23.59 -4.65 -25.58
N GLU A 168 24.41 -5.71 -25.67
CA GLU A 168 23.89 -7.07 -25.87
C GLU A 168 22.93 -7.49 -24.75
N ALA A 169 21.73 -7.93 -25.15
CA ALA A 169 20.72 -8.42 -24.23
C ALA A 169 21.19 -9.72 -23.57
N LYS A 170 21.11 -9.77 -22.24
CA LYS A 170 21.45 -10.98 -21.48
C LYS A 170 20.31 -12.00 -21.56
N LYS A 171 20.65 -13.30 -21.47
CA LYS A 171 19.69 -14.41 -21.43
C LYS A 171 18.71 -14.29 -20.25
N HIS A 172 17.51 -14.86 -20.41
CA HIS A 172 16.41 -14.91 -19.43
C HIS A 172 16.85 -15.17 -17.98
N THR A 173 17.64 -16.22 -17.75
CA THR A 173 18.12 -16.59 -16.40
C THR A 173 18.94 -15.48 -15.74
N ARG A 174 19.70 -14.72 -16.53
CA ARG A 174 20.54 -13.63 -16.03
C ARG A 174 19.70 -12.40 -15.72
N VAL A 175 18.66 -12.10 -16.51
CA VAL A 175 17.69 -11.04 -16.23
C VAL A 175 17.01 -11.31 -14.88
N TRP A 176 16.62 -12.56 -14.62
CA TRP A 176 16.05 -12.95 -13.33
C TRP A 176 17.02 -12.67 -12.17
N SER A 177 18.29 -13.03 -12.31
CA SER A 177 19.31 -12.73 -11.28
C SER A 177 19.48 -11.22 -11.04
N LEU A 178 19.36 -10.39 -12.08
CA LEU A 178 19.45 -8.93 -11.95
C LEU A 178 18.24 -8.36 -11.21
N VAL A 179 17.04 -8.90 -11.46
CA VAL A 179 15.81 -8.51 -10.74
C VAL A 179 15.89 -8.91 -9.27
N THR A 180 16.34 -10.13 -8.97
CA THR A 180 16.56 -10.56 -7.58
C THR A 180 17.60 -9.71 -6.86
N ASP A 181 18.67 -9.32 -7.54
CA ASP A 181 19.68 -8.38 -7.00
C ASP A 181 19.06 -7.00 -6.70
N LEU A 182 18.21 -6.49 -7.61
CA LEU A 182 17.52 -5.20 -7.42
C LEU A 182 16.54 -5.25 -6.24
N GLU A 183 15.86 -6.37 -6.06
CA GLU A 183 14.97 -6.61 -4.91
C GLU A 183 15.75 -6.61 -3.59
N LYS A 184 16.87 -7.33 -3.52
CA LYS A 184 17.75 -7.33 -2.33
C LYS A 184 18.27 -5.94 -1.97
N LYS A 185 18.48 -5.07 -2.97
CA LYS A 185 18.89 -3.68 -2.78
C LYS A 185 17.72 -2.75 -2.40
N GLY A 186 16.49 -3.27 -2.31
CA GLY A 186 15.29 -2.50 -1.98
C GLY A 186 14.83 -1.56 -3.09
N MET A 187 15.28 -1.76 -4.32
CA MET A 187 14.92 -0.90 -5.47
C MET A 187 13.56 -1.26 -6.04
N ILE A 188 13.22 -2.55 -6.01
CA ILE A 188 11.96 -3.10 -6.49
C ILE A 188 11.44 -4.10 -5.48
N LYS A 189 10.14 -4.39 -5.56
CA LYS A 189 9.52 -5.48 -4.82
C LYS A 189 8.91 -6.46 -5.81
N THR A 190 9.14 -7.75 -5.59
CA THR A 190 8.50 -8.78 -6.39
C THR A 190 7.36 -9.41 -5.58
N PHE A 191 6.28 -9.75 -6.29
CA PHE A 191 5.14 -10.43 -5.70
C PHE A 191 4.88 -11.69 -6.52
N LYS A 192 4.60 -12.79 -5.82
CA LYS A 192 4.03 -13.97 -6.46
C LYS A 192 2.52 -13.78 -6.45
N ARG A 193 1.94 -13.56 -7.63
CA ARG A 193 0.49 -13.63 -7.79
C ARG A 193 0.12 -15.09 -7.97
N THR A 194 -0.55 -15.66 -6.97
CA THR A 194 -1.25 -16.92 -7.16
C THR A 194 -2.48 -16.60 -8.01
N GLU A 195 -2.52 -17.08 -9.26
CA GLU A 195 -3.77 -17.04 -10.02
C GLU A 195 -4.78 -17.94 -9.29
N PRO A 196 -6.02 -17.49 -9.04
CA PRO A 196 -7.07 -18.42 -8.65
C PRO A 196 -7.28 -19.42 -9.80
N GLU A 197 -7.52 -20.69 -9.45
CA GLU A 197 -7.77 -21.76 -10.43
C GLU A 197 -8.79 -21.31 -11.47
N ARG A 198 -8.45 -21.53 -12.75
CA ARG A 198 -9.24 -21.11 -13.91
C ARG A 198 -10.64 -21.74 -13.86
N GLY A 199 -11.63 -20.95 -13.42
CA GLY A 199 -13.03 -21.39 -13.39
C GLY A 199 -14.08 -20.27 -13.28
N ALA A 200 -13.68 -19.00 -13.26
CA ALA A 200 -14.64 -17.89 -13.26
C ALA A 200 -14.24 -16.88 -14.35
N GLU A 201 -15.06 -16.77 -15.40
CA GLU A 201 -14.99 -15.67 -16.34
C GLU A 201 -15.15 -14.35 -15.59
N PRO A 202 -14.21 -13.38 -15.70
CA PRO A 202 -14.47 -12.04 -15.23
C PRO A 202 -15.42 -11.38 -16.23
N SER A 203 -16.71 -11.37 -15.89
CA SER A 203 -17.70 -10.52 -16.53
C SER A 203 -17.51 -9.05 -16.10
N SER A 204 -16.32 -8.48 -16.33
CA SER A 204 -16.11 -7.04 -16.22
C SER A 204 -16.46 -6.38 -17.55
N THR A 205 -17.76 -6.19 -17.76
CA THR A 205 -18.23 -5.26 -18.79
C THR A 205 -17.85 -3.85 -18.32
N SER A 206 -16.75 -3.31 -18.85
CA SER A 206 -16.35 -1.91 -18.64
C SER A 206 -17.31 -0.99 -19.40
N ARG A 207 -18.50 -0.76 -18.84
CA ARG A 207 -19.26 0.45 -19.18
C ARG A 207 -18.71 1.58 -18.32
N CYS A 208 -17.79 2.35 -18.90
CA CYS A 208 -17.58 3.73 -18.49
C CYS A 208 -18.91 4.49 -18.68
N PRO A 209 -19.55 5.03 -17.62
CA PRO A 209 -20.55 6.06 -17.82
C PRO A 209 -19.79 7.30 -18.30
N THR A 210 -20.00 7.66 -19.56
CA THR A 210 -19.56 8.91 -20.17
C THR A 210 -20.23 10.09 -19.44
N SER A 211 -19.61 10.54 -18.36
CA SER A 211 -19.75 11.90 -17.84
C SER A 211 -18.45 12.24 -17.10
N PRO A 212 -17.84 13.43 -17.29
CA PRO A 212 -16.62 13.80 -16.60
C PRO A 212 -16.96 14.15 -15.16
N ARG A 213 -17.24 13.14 -14.34
CA ARG A 213 -17.29 13.31 -12.89
C ARG A 213 -15.84 13.41 -12.44
N ARG A 214 -15.43 14.61 -11.99
CA ARG A 214 -14.17 14.77 -11.26
C ARG A 214 -14.15 13.73 -10.14
N CYS A 215 -13.01 13.09 -9.93
CA CYS A 215 -12.77 12.40 -8.67
C CYS A 215 -12.92 13.49 -7.60
N SER A 216 -14.05 13.51 -6.91
CA SER A 216 -14.31 14.44 -5.82
C SER A 216 -14.73 13.60 -4.64
N ARG A 217 -14.06 13.75 -3.50
CA ARG A 217 -14.47 13.14 -2.25
C ARG A 217 -15.94 13.41 -1.99
N ARG A 218 -16.65 12.37 -1.55
CA ARG A 218 -17.99 12.53 -0.99
C ARG A 218 -17.83 13.42 0.24
N ARG A 219 -18.11 14.72 0.09
CA ARG A 219 -18.11 15.63 1.24
C ARG A 219 -19.11 15.08 2.25
N SER A 220 -18.62 14.67 3.41
CA SER A 220 -19.48 14.40 4.55
C SER A 220 -20.23 15.70 4.86
N ARG A 221 -21.54 15.70 4.66
CA ARG A 221 -22.39 16.69 5.33
C ARG A 221 -22.25 16.40 6.83
N PRO A 222 -21.90 17.37 7.68
CA PRO A 222 -22.03 17.19 9.11
C PRO A 222 -23.51 16.95 9.41
N SER A 223 -23.81 15.89 10.15
CA SER A 223 -25.08 15.68 10.84
C SER A 223 -25.20 16.63 12.02
#